data_AF-A0AAD8CXZ8-F1
#
_entry.id   AF-A0AAD8CXZ8-F1
#
_cell.length_a   1.000
_cell.length_b   1.000
_cell.length_c   1.000
_cell.angle_alpha   90.00
_cell.angle_beta   90.00
_cell.angle_gamma   90.00
#
_symmetry.space_group_name_H-M   'P 1'
#
loop_
_entity.id
_entity.type
_entity.pdbx_description
1 polymer ?
#
loop_
_entity_poly.entity_id
_entity_poly.type
_entity_poly.pdbx_seq_one_letter_code
_entity_poly.pdbx_strand_id
1 'polypeptide(L)'
;MYLKMLKLRLLNAIAPAYFLTATTVTFALQFYFFIPAIFENADARINSSTLLHGAFFLFLILNALGNYVMTIRFPAASVQDAGPLVCSPLCTDRVDAHYLLNGRHFCKLCKKVILRRDHHCFFTGNCIGNRNMRYFIMFCVYTSTTCLYCLVLGVAYLTVEYSISFENPLTFLTLLPLSVGYFFLGAVPGLQFFIVLMLYVWLGIGLTCAGFCCQQILLVARGQTWCQLRKGQVVQTRSPWRSNLSDVFGRQWVLGLFLPVQTVGRLQDHAADKKDS
;
A
#
# COMPACT_ATOMS: atom_id res chain seq x y z
N MET A 1 -24.12 14.32 -10.64
CA MET A 1 -23.22 14.42 -9.45
C MET A 1 -23.36 13.25 -8.48
N TYR A 2 -24.59 12.83 -8.14
CA TYR A 2 -24.88 11.71 -7.21
C TYR A 2 -24.24 10.38 -7.61
N LEU A 3 -24.44 9.93 -8.86
CA LEU A 3 -23.89 8.67 -9.36
C LEU A 3 -22.35 8.59 -9.29
N LYS A 4 -21.67 9.73 -9.54
CA LYS A 4 -20.22 9.84 -9.42
C LYS A 4 -19.76 9.66 -7.98
N MET A 5 -20.46 10.29 -7.03
CA MET A 5 -20.16 10.14 -5.60
C MET A 5 -20.45 8.73 -5.08
N LEU A 6 -21.52 8.09 -5.56
CA LEU A 6 -21.85 6.70 -5.23
C LEU A 6 -20.73 5.74 -5.68
N LYS A 7 -20.26 5.85 -6.93
CA LYS A 7 -19.13 5.06 -7.44
C LYS A 7 -17.88 5.19 -6.58
N LEU A 8 -17.52 6.41 -6.17
CA LEU A 8 -16.35 6.64 -5.33
C LEU A 8 -16.50 6.06 -3.92
N ARG A 9 -17.72 6.06 -3.35
CA ARG A 9 -18.00 5.42 -2.06
C ARG A 9 -17.92 3.90 -2.14
N LEU A 10 -18.46 3.30 -3.20
CA LEU A 10 -18.34 1.86 -3.46
C LEU A 10 -16.87 1.46 -3.58
N LEU A 11 -16.07 2.22 -4.31
CA LEU A 11 -14.64 1.96 -4.44
C LEU A 11 -13.92 2.03 -3.07
N ASN A 12 -14.38 2.89 -2.17
CA ASN A 12 -13.84 3.03 -0.82
C ASN A 12 -14.15 1.83 0.11
N ALA A 13 -15.06 0.93 -0.30
CA ALA A 13 -15.37 -0.30 0.40
C ALA A 13 -14.82 -1.54 -0.32
N ILE A 14 -14.91 -1.56 -1.66
CA ILE A 14 -14.47 -2.68 -2.49
C ILE A 14 -12.94 -2.81 -2.48
N ALA A 15 -12.19 -1.71 -2.57
CA ALA A 15 -10.73 -1.78 -2.65
C ALA A 15 -10.09 -2.33 -1.35
N PRO A 16 -10.48 -1.90 -0.14
CA PRO A 16 -10.01 -2.52 1.10
C PRO A 16 -10.41 -4.00 1.20
N ALA A 17 -11.65 -4.34 0.85
CA ALA A 17 -12.13 -5.73 0.87
C ALA A 17 -11.30 -6.61 -0.07
N TYR A 18 -11.07 -6.16 -1.30
CA TYR A 18 -10.21 -6.85 -2.26
C TYR A 18 -8.79 -7.08 -1.71
N PHE A 19 -8.17 -6.06 -1.14
CA PHE A 19 -6.83 -6.18 -0.55
C PHE A 19 -6.79 -7.21 0.60
N LEU A 20 -7.74 -7.16 1.53
CA LEU A 20 -7.79 -8.08 2.67
C LEU A 20 -8.11 -9.53 2.23
N THR A 21 -9.00 -9.70 1.26
CA THR A 21 -9.29 -11.02 0.66
C THR A 21 -8.06 -11.59 -0.02
N ALA A 22 -7.41 -10.81 -0.89
CA ALA A 22 -6.18 -11.25 -1.57
C ALA A 22 -5.08 -11.61 -0.55
N THR A 23 -4.95 -10.84 0.53
CA THR A 23 -3.98 -11.12 1.60
C THR A 23 -4.30 -12.44 2.32
N THR A 24 -5.56 -12.69 2.65
CA THR A 24 -6.01 -13.92 3.31
C THR A 24 -5.78 -15.15 2.44
N VAL A 25 -6.14 -15.06 1.16
CA VAL A 25 -5.87 -16.11 0.17
C VAL A 25 -4.37 -16.37 0.04
N THR A 26 -3.57 -15.30 -0.03
CA THR A 26 -2.11 -15.43 -0.13
C THR A 26 -1.52 -16.14 1.09
N PHE A 27 -1.97 -15.79 2.29
CA PHE A 27 -1.56 -16.48 3.52
C PHE A 27 -1.89 -17.97 3.47
N ALA A 28 -3.12 -18.31 3.05
CA ALA A 28 -3.53 -19.72 2.93
C ALA A 28 -2.69 -20.47 1.88
N LEU A 29 -2.44 -19.89 0.70
CA LEU A 29 -1.63 -20.52 -0.33
C LEU A 29 -0.20 -20.80 0.15
N GLN A 30 0.40 -19.88 0.92
CA GLN A 30 1.76 -20.06 1.43
C GLN A 30 1.87 -21.22 2.42
N PHE A 31 0.99 -21.28 3.41
CA PHE A 31 1.09 -22.27 4.48
C PHE A 31 0.50 -23.64 4.14
N TYR A 32 -0.51 -23.71 3.28
CA TYR A 32 -1.16 -24.98 2.94
C TYR A 32 -0.66 -25.62 1.65
N PHE A 33 -0.02 -24.86 0.75
CA PHE A 33 0.40 -25.36 -0.55
C PHE A 33 1.89 -25.13 -0.80
N PHE A 34 2.36 -23.88 -0.83
CA PHE A 34 3.70 -23.59 -1.35
C PHE A 34 4.82 -24.07 -0.44
N ILE A 35 4.79 -23.67 0.83
CA ILE A 35 5.86 -24.04 1.77
C ILE A 35 5.92 -25.56 1.99
N PRO A 36 4.79 -26.26 2.22
CA PRO A 36 4.79 -27.72 2.33
C PRO A 36 5.35 -28.41 1.07
N ALA A 37 4.84 -28.07 -0.12
CA ALA A 37 5.24 -28.75 -1.35
C ALA A 37 6.71 -28.53 -1.73
N ILE A 38 7.27 -27.36 -1.43
CA ILE A 38 8.63 -27.00 -1.87
C ILE A 38 9.69 -27.38 -0.83
N PHE A 39 9.37 -27.29 0.46
CA PHE A 39 10.38 -27.36 1.52
C PHE A 39 10.14 -28.46 2.56
N GLU A 40 8.99 -29.13 2.57
CA GLU A 40 8.78 -30.23 3.51
C GLU A 40 9.51 -31.50 3.06
N ASN A 41 10.33 -32.06 3.95
CA ASN A 41 11.03 -33.31 3.72
C ASN A 41 10.34 -34.40 4.53
N ALA A 42 9.98 -35.52 3.90
CA ALA A 42 9.23 -36.62 4.51
C ALA A 42 9.88 -37.21 5.78
N ASP A 43 11.19 -37.05 5.95
CA ASP A 43 11.97 -37.67 7.03
C ASP A 43 12.25 -36.75 8.25
N ALA A 44 11.87 -35.47 8.21
CA ALA A 44 12.21 -34.50 9.25
C ALA A 44 10.97 -33.99 10.01
N ARG A 45 10.96 -34.13 11.35
CA ARG A 45 9.86 -33.60 12.19
C ARG A 45 9.70 -32.07 12.10
N ILE A 46 10.78 -31.33 11.84
CA ILE A 46 10.79 -29.88 11.59
C ILE A 46 11.98 -29.54 10.68
N ASN A 47 11.74 -29.13 9.43
CA ASN A 47 12.79 -28.66 8.52
C ASN A 47 13.14 -27.18 8.80
N SER A 48 14.43 -26.88 8.95
CA SER A 48 14.93 -25.50 9.12
C SER A 48 14.56 -24.59 7.95
N SER A 49 14.50 -25.13 6.73
CA SER A 49 14.08 -24.37 5.54
C SER A 49 12.61 -23.95 5.61
N THR A 50 11.72 -24.88 5.98
CA THR A 50 10.30 -24.62 6.22
C THR A 50 10.10 -23.53 7.27
N LEU A 51 10.82 -23.61 8.39
CA LEU A 51 10.78 -22.58 9.43
C LEU A 51 11.28 -21.22 8.94
N LEU A 52 12.39 -21.20 8.20
CA LEU A 52 12.97 -19.96 7.69
C LEU A 52 12.02 -19.25 6.71
N HIS A 53 11.48 -19.99 5.74
CA HIS A 53 10.55 -19.44 4.77
C HIS A 53 9.22 -19.02 5.41
N GLY A 54 8.71 -19.81 6.36
CA GLY A 54 7.54 -19.43 7.16
C GLY A 54 7.77 -18.14 7.96
N ALA A 55 8.88 -18.04 8.68
CA ALA A 55 9.23 -16.86 9.46
C ALA A 55 9.44 -15.61 8.59
N PHE A 56 10.12 -15.77 7.45
CA PHE A 56 10.33 -14.67 6.51
C PHE A 56 9.00 -14.18 5.91
N PHE A 57 8.12 -15.08 5.49
CA PHE A 57 6.80 -14.70 4.99
C PHE A 57 5.96 -14.00 6.06
N LEU A 58 5.97 -14.50 7.30
CA LEU A 58 5.29 -13.85 8.43
C LEU A 58 5.84 -12.44 8.68
N PHE A 59 7.16 -12.26 8.64
CA PHE A 59 7.77 -10.94 8.78
C PHE A 59 7.29 -9.95 7.71
N LEU A 60 7.22 -10.39 6.44
CA LEU A 60 6.75 -9.57 5.33
C LEU A 60 5.27 -9.18 5.48
N ILE A 61 4.40 -10.15 5.75
CA ILE A 61 2.94 -9.91 5.84
C ILE A 61 2.58 -9.09 7.08
N LEU A 62 3.26 -9.32 8.21
CA LEU A 62 3.07 -8.51 9.42
C LEU A 62 3.46 -7.05 9.18
N ASN A 63 4.54 -6.80 8.44
CA ASN A 63 4.93 -5.44 8.11
C ASN A 63 4.00 -4.79 7.07
N ALA A 64 3.53 -5.53 6.07
CA ALA A 64 2.56 -5.02 5.10
C ALA A 64 1.24 -4.63 5.80
N LEU A 65 0.66 -5.54 6.59
CA LEU A 65 -0.59 -5.30 7.33
C LEU A 65 -0.41 -4.29 8.45
N GLY A 66 0.71 -4.32 9.18
CA GLY A 66 1.00 -3.38 10.23
C GLY A 66 1.08 -1.95 9.71
N ASN A 67 1.83 -1.71 8.64
CA ASN A 67 1.91 -0.38 8.02
C ASN A 67 0.58 0.03 7.37
N TYR A 68 -0.20 -0.90 6.82
CA TYR A 68 -1.57 -0.65 6.37
C TYR A 68 -2.45 -0.13 7.51
N VAL A 69 -2.46 -0.82 8.66
CA VAL A 69 -3.22 -0.42 9.86
C VAL A 69 -2.73 0.93 10.40
N MET A 70 -1.43 1.16 10.46
CA MET A 70 -0.86 2.44 10.93
C MET A 70 -1.25 3.60 10.00
N THR A 71 -1.32 3.37 8.69
CA THR A 71 -1.78 4.37 7.72
C THR A 71 -3.21 4.84 8.02
N ILE A 72 -4.06 3.93 8.50
CA ILE A 72 -5.45 4.19 8.87
C ILE A 72 -5.55 4.83 10.26
N ARG A 73 -4.83 4.28 11.25
CA ARG A 73 -4.85 4.74 12.65
C ARG A 73 -4.26 6.14 12.86
N PHE A 74 -3.39 6.59 11.97
CA PHE A 74 -2.81 7.93 12.01
C PHE A 74 -3.32 8.81 10.87
N PRO A 75 -4.62 9.13 10.82
CA PRO A 75 -5.22 9.84 9.70
C PRO A 75 -4.56 11.22 9.50
N ALA A 76 -4.41 11.63 8.24
CA ALA A 76 -3.84 12.92 7.86
C ALA A 76 -4.78 14.13 8.09
N ALA A 77 -5.92 13.92 8.77
CA ALA A 77 -6.85 15.00 9.10
C ALA A 77 -6.28 15.93 10.18
N SER A 78 -6.57 17.23 10.10
CA SER A 78 -6.26 18.19 11.16
C SER A 78 -7.12 17.90 12.40
N VAL A 79 -6.51 17.85 13.58
CA VAL A 79 -7.19 17.57 14.86
C VAL A 79 -8.12 18.71 15.27
N GLN A 80 -7.84 19.95 14.82
CA GLN A 80 -8.55 21.16 15.21
C GLN A 80 -9.80 21.49 14.36
N ASP A 81 -10.03 20.83 13.21
CA ASP A 81 -11.14 21.16 12.29
C ASP A 81 -12.36 20.23 12.43
N ALA A 82 -12.60 19.67 13.63
CA ALA A 82 -13.80 18.87 13.90
C ALA A 82 -15.06 19.71 14.16
N GLY A 83 -14.93 21.03 14.30
CA GLY A 83 -16.06 21.96 14.39
C GLY A 83 -16.75 22.19 13.04
N PRO A 84 -18.00 22.68 13.02
CA PRO A 84 -18.63 23.13 11.79
C PRO A 84 -17.71 24.14 11.11
N LEU A 85 -17.41 23.94 9.82
CA LEU A 85 -16.55 24.81 9.03
C LEU A 85 -17.30 26.15 8.81
N VAL A 86 -17.32 27.02 9.80
CA VAL A 86 -17.93 28.35 9.69
C VAL A 86 -16.94 29.21 8.92
N CYS A 87 -17.17 29.38 7.62
CA CYS A 87 -16.47 30.41 6.86
C CYS A 87 -16.91 31.78 7.41
N SER A 88 -15.99 32.76 7.43
CA SER A 88 -16.36 34.16 7.70
C SER A 88 -17.54 34.58 6.80
N PRO A 89 -18.50 35.39 7.29
CA PRO A 89 -19.66 35.84 6.50
C PRO A 89 -19.31 36.62 5.22
N LEU A 90 -18.02 36.97 5.01
CA LEU A 90 -17.48 37.59 3.80
C LEU A 90 -16.92 36.57 2.77
N CYS A 91 -17.01 35.27 3.05
CA CYS A 91 -16.45 34.21 2.23
C CYS A 91 -17.34 33.93 1.02
N THR A 92 -16.83 34.18 -0.18
CA THR A 92 -17.50 33.85 -1.45
C THR A 92 -17.60 32.33 -1.65
N ASP A 93 -18.63 31.72 -1.05
CA ASP A 93 -19.32 30.45 -1.39
C ASP A 93 -18.52 29.19 -1.76
N ARG A 94 -17.21 29.14 -1.56
CA ARG A 94 -16.41 27.92 -1.80
C ARG A 94 -15.52 27.60 -0.62
N VAL A 95 -16.11 26.91 0.36
CA VAL A 95 -15.41 26.23 1.47
C VAL A 95 -14.15 25.51 0.96
N ASP A 96 -14.25 24.82 -0.17
CA ASP A 96 -13.12 24.14 -0.83
C ASP A 96 -11.91 25.06 -1.08
N ALA A 97 -12.12 26.31 -1.52
CA ALA A 97 -11.08 27.25 -1.93
C ALA A 97 -10.28 27.81 -0.76
N HIS A 98 -10.92 28.06 0.38
CA HIS A 98 -10.26 28.52 1.61
C HIS A 98 -9.25 27.47 2.08
N TYR A 99 -9.68 26.20 2.09
CA TYR A 99 -8.80 25.08 2.41
C TYR A 99 -7.90 24.68 1.24
N LEU A 100 -7.73 25.47 0.17
CA LEU A 100 -6.61 25.26 -0.76
C LEU A 100 -5.38 26.08 -0.35
N LEU A 101 -5.54 27.07 0.52
CA LEU A 101 -4.49 27.93 1.02
C LEU A 101 -3.71 27.23 2.14
N ASN A 102 -2.41 27.51 2.27
CA ASN A 102 -1.53 27.04 3.34
C ASN A 102 -1.32 25.50 3.42
N GLY A 103 -1.46 24.77 2.32
CA GLY A 103 -1.17 23.33 2.26
C GLY A 103 -2.19 22.45 2.99
N ARG A 104 -3.35 23.00 3.37
CA ARG A 104 -4.54 22.22 3.74
C ARG A 104 -5.32 21.88 2.47
N HIS A 105 -6.18 20.86 2.52
CA HIS A 105 -7.08 20.48 1.43
C HIS A 105 -8.33 19.77 1.96
N PHE A 106 -9.53 20.27 1.63
CA PHE A 106 -10.77 19.57 1.98
C PHE A 106 -10.96 18.31 1.11
N CYS A 107 -11.22 17.17 1.74
CA CYS A 107 -11.57 15.93 1.05
C CYS A 107 -13.07 15.67 1.08
N LYS A 108 -13.72 15.66 -0.09
CA LYS A 108 -15.15 15.33 -0.21
C LYS A 108 -15.50 13.89 0.16
N LEU A 109 -14.55 12.96 0.05
CA LEU A 109 -14.74 11.55 0.42
C LEU A 109 -14.63 11.36 1.94
N CYS A 110 -13.56 11.86 2.56
CA CYS A 110 -13.41 11.80 4.01
C CYS A 110 -14.29 12.79 4.77
N LYS A 111 -14.79 13.83 4.08
CA LYS A 111 -15.46 15.02 4.65
C LYS A 111 -14.63 15.72 5.74
N LYS A 112 -13.31 15.83 5.51
CA LYS A 112 -12.34 16.38 6.46
C LYS A 112 -11.31 17.24 5.75
N VAL A 113 -10.74 18.22 6.47
CA VAL A 113 -9.58 18.98 6.03
C VAL A 113 -8.32 18.14 6.28
N ILE A 114 -7.49 17.99 5.25
CA ILE A 114 -6.29 17.17 5.27
C ILE A 114 -5.06 18.06 5.15
N LEU A 115 -4.11 17.93 6.08
CA LEU A 115 -2.86 18.69 6.06
C LEU A 115 -1.83 18.04 5.13
N ARG A 116 -1.19 18.84 4.27
CA ARG A 116 -0.28 18.42 3.19
C ARG A 116 -0.83 17.20 2.46
N ARG A 117 -2.08 17.31 2.02
CA ARG A 117 -2.78 16.21 1.34
C ARG A 117 -2.01 15.78 0.10
N ASP A 118 -1.73 14.48 0.04
CA ASP A 118 -1.20 13.86 -1.16
C ASP A 118 -2.33 13.37 -2.06
N HIS A 119 -3.06 12.37 -1.59
CA HIS A 119 -4.20 11.78 -2.31
C HIS A 119 -5.20 11.11 -1.35
N HIS A 120 -6.36 10.75 -1.89
CA HIS A 120 -7.28 9.83 -1.21
C HIS A 120 -6.98 8.43 -1.71
N CYS A 121 -6.59 7.51 -0.82
CA CYS A 121 -6.28 6.15 -1.18
C CYS A 121 -7.49 5.26 -0.93
N PHE A 122 -8.07 4.71 -2.00
CA PHE A 122 -9.23 3.83 -1.88
C PHE A 122 -8.91 2.52 -1.15
N PHE A 123 -7.69 1.96 -1.32
CA PHE A 123 -7.28 0.72 -0.66
C PHE A 123 -7.20 0.83 0.86
N THR A 124 -6.90 2.01 1.39
CA THR A 124 -6.90 2.28 2.85
C THR A 124 -8.20 2.92 3.34
N GLY A 125 -9.11 3.28 2.42
CA GLY A 125 -10.33 4.01 2.73
C GLY A 125 -10.11 5.43 3.24
N ASN A 126 -8.87 5.96 3.23
CA ASN A 126 -8.48 7.19 3.92
C ASN A 126 -7.57 8.10 3.06
N CYS A 127 -7.44 9.35 3.48
CA CYS A 127 -6.49 10.29 2.87
C CYS A 127 -5.07 10.06 3.37
N ILE A 128 -4.12 10.15 2.44
CA ILE A 128 -2.69 10.14 2.69
C ILE A 128 -2.18 11.59 2.72
N GLY A 129 -1.36 11.91 3.71
CA GLY A 129 -0.76 13.21 3.92
C GLY A 129 0.35 13.15 4.95
N ASN A 130 0.68 14.28 5.59
CA ASN A 130 1.90 14.40 6.40
C ASN A 130 2.08 13.32 7.48
N ARG A 131 1.00 12.98 8.21
CA ARG A 131 1.07 12.11 9.39
C ARG A 131 1.15 10.61 9.09
N ASN A 132 0.72 10.19 7.90
CA ASN A 132 0.70 8.78 7.49
C ASN A 132 1.50 8.46 6.22
N MET A 133 2.18 9.45 5.62
CA MET A 133 2.98 9.23 4.41
C MET A 133 4.03 8.13 4.59
N ARG A 134 4.75 8.12 5.72
CA ARG A 134 5.74 7.06 6.00
C ARG A 134 5.11 5.67 5.98
N TYR A 135 4.01 5.48 6.70
CA TYR A 135 3.34 4.18 6.79
C TYR A 135 2.81 3.76 5.42
N PHE A 136 2.30 4.69 4.62
CA PHE A 136 1.87 4.41 3.26
C PHE A 136 3.03 3.92 2.38
N ILE A 137 4.19 4.58 2.43
CA ILE A 137 5.37 4.15 1.67
C ILE A 137 5.82 2.76 2.11
N MET A 138 5.92 2.51 3.42
CA MET A 138 6.32 1.20 3.95
C MET A 138 5.30 0.11 3.63
N PHE A 139 4.00 0.42 3.67
CA PHE A 139 2.94 -0.46 3.20
C PHE A 139 3.16 -0.87 1.73
N CYS A 140 3.48 0.08 0.84
CA CYS A 140 3.78 -0.22 -0.56
C CYS A 140 5.05 -1.07 -0.73
N VAL A 141 6.13 -0.76 0.00
CA VAL A 141 7.37 -1.55 -0.04
C VAL A 141 7.10 -2.99 0.36
N TYR A 142 6.53 -3.21 1.55
CA TYR A 142 6.31 -4.56 2.06
C TYR A 142 5.27 -5.34 1.26
N THR A 143 4.23 -4.68 0.75
CA THR A 143 3.27 -5.34 -0.16
C THR A 143 3.94 -5.76 -1.46
N SER A 144 4.78 -4.90 -2.05
CA SER A 144 5.54 -5.22 -3.25
C SER A 144 6.50 -6.39 -3.04
N THR A 145 7.27 -6.38 -1.93
CA THR A 145 8.17 -7.48 -1.56
C THR A 145 7.41 -8.79 -1.26
N THR A 146 6.27 -8.71 -0.56
CA THR A 146 5.41 -9.88 -0.30
C THR A 146 4.89 -10.48 -1.61
N CYS A 147 4.40 -9.63 -2.53
CA CYS A 147 3.94 -10.08 -3.84
C CYS A 147 5.07 -10.71 -4.67
N LEU A 148 6.26 -10.13 -4.66
CA LEU A 148 7.42 -10.70 -5.35
C LEU A 148 7.80 -12.07 -4.77
N TYR A 149 7.84 -12.19 -3.45
CA TYR A 149 8.12 -13.46 -2.78
C TYR A 149 7.07 -14.53 -3.12
N CYS A 150 5.78 -14.16 -3.11
CA CYS A 150 4.70 -15.06 -3.48
C CYS A 150 4.72 -15.43 -4.97
N LEU A 151 5.13 -14.51 -5.84
CA LEU A 151 5.32 -14.77 -7.27
C LEU A 151 6.40 -15.84 -7.48
N VAL A 152 7.55 -15.71 -6.81
CA VAL A 152 8.65 -16.68 -6.91
C VAL A 152 8.23 -18.05 -6.40
N LEU A 153 7.61 -18.14 -5.22
CA LEU A 153 7.15 -19.42 -4.69
C LEU A 153 5.99 -20.01 -5.51
N GLY A 154 5.11 -19.18 -6.05
CA GLY A 154 4.02 -19.65 -6.93
C GLY A 154 4.54 -20.22 -8.25
N VAL A 155 5.56 -19.59 -8.85
CA VAL A 155 6.27 -20.15 -10.01
C VAL A 155 6.91 -21.49 -9.65
N ALA A 156 7.66 -21.55 -8.54
CA ALA A 156 8.29 -22.78 -8.07
C ALA A 156 7.27 -23.91 -7.83
N TYR A 157 6.15 -23.60 -7.19
CA TYR A 157 5.06 -24.56 -6.96
C TYR A 157 4.48 -25.08 -8.29
N LEU A 158 4.21 -24.18 -9.26
CA LEU A 158 3.72 -24.59 -10.59
C LEU A 158 4.73 -25.47 -11.34
N THR A 159 6.02 -25.25 -11.14
CA THR A 159 7.08 -26.09 -11.72
C THR A 159 7.14 -27.46 -11.06
N VAL A 160 7.09 -27.54 -9.73
CA VAL A 160 7.18 -28.81 -8.99
C VAL A 160 5.91 -29.66 -9.15
N GLU A 161 4.74 -29.08 -8.92
CA GLU A 161 3.47 -29.84 -8.84
C GLU A 161 2.81 -30.06 -10.19
N TYR A 162 3.00 -29.14 -11.14
CA TYR A 162 2.35 -29.20 -12.46
C TYR A 162 3.34 -29.31 -13.62
N SER A 163 4.64 -29.47 -13.34
CA SER A 163 5.70 -29.62 -14.36
C SER A 163 5.72 -28.49 -15.40
N ILE A 164 5.30 -27.28 -15.01
CA ILE A 164 5.34 -26.10 -15.89
C ILE A 164 6.75 -25.52 -15.90
N SER A 165 7.41 -25.54 -17.05
CA SER A 165 8.74 -24.93 -17.24
C SER A 165 8.63 -23.45 -17.60
N PHE A 166 9.32 -22.60 -16.82
CA PHE A 166 9.43 -21.16 -17.05
C PHE A 166 10.79 -20.75 -17.64
N GLU A 167 11.57 -21.70 -18.19
CA GLU A 167 12.84 -21.40 -18.86
C GLU A 167 12.65 -20.45 -20.05
N ASN A 168 11.56 -20.64 -20.80
CA ASN A 168 11.17 -19.73 -21.86
C ASN A 168 10.31 -18.58 -21.26
N PRO A 169 10.74 -17.31 -21.34
CA PRO A 169 9.95 -16.18 -20.85
C PRO A 169 8.56 -16.07 -21.50
N LEU A 170 8.40 -16.60 -22.72
CA LEU A 170 7.11 -16.65 -23.40
C LEU A 170 6.09 -17.48 -22.63
N THR A 171 6.51 -18.51 -21.89
CA THR A 171 5.60 -19.30 -21.04
C THR A 171 4.87 -18.40 -20.05
N PHE A 172 5.58 -17.47 -19.41
CA PHE A 172 4.96 -16.55 -18.46
C PHE A 172 3.93 -15.62 -19.13
N LEU A 173 4.13 -15.27 -20.41
CA LEU A 173 3.19 -14.40 -21.14
C LEU A 173 1.95 -15.16 -21.63
N THR A 174 2.11 -16.43 -22.00
CA THR A 174 1.02 -17.27 -22.54
C THR A 174 0.29 -18.08 -21.47
N LEU A 175 0.85 -18.22 -20.26
CA LEU A 175 0.29 -19.06 -19.20
C LEU A 175 -1.15 -18.67 -18.82
N LEU A 176 -1.46 -17.39 -18.58
CA LEU A 176 -2.84 -16.97 -18.26
C LEU A 176 -3.84 -17.29 -19.37
N PRO A 177 -3.69 -16.78 -20.61
CA PRO A 177 -4.69 -17.02 -21.66
C PRO A 177 -4.85 -18.51 -21.99
N LEU A 178 -3.77 -19.30 -21.99
CA LEU A 178 -3.85 -20.74 -22.21
C LEU A 178 -4.56 -21.46 -21.04
N SER A 179 -4.22 -21.12 -19.78
CA SER A 179 -4.87 -21.72 -18.61
C SER A 179 -6.36 -21.40 -18.55
N VAL A 180 -6.77 -20.19 -18.96
CA VAL A 180 -8.20 -19.84 -19.09
C VAL A 180 -8.89 -20.77 -20.09
N GLY A 181 -8.32 -20.93 -21.29
CA GLY A 181 -8.90 -21.81 -22.31
C GLY A 181 -8.98 -23.26 -21.85
N TYR A 182 -7.89 -23.81 -21.32
CA TYR A 182 -7.85 -25.20 -20.84
C TYR A 182 -8.74 -25.45 -19.63
N PHE A 183 -8.93 -24.47 -18.74
CA PHE A 183 -9.88 -24.58 -17.64
C PHE A 183 -11.32 -24.77 -18.14
N PHE A 184 -11.76 -23.97 -19.11
CA PHE A 184 -13.12 -24.10 -19.68
C PHE A 184 -13.31 -25.36 -20.52
N LEU A 185 -12.23 -25.93 -21.06
CA LEU A 185 -12.24 -27.24 -21.71
C LEU A 185 -12.19 -28.41 -20.71
N GLY A 186 -12.08 -28.14 -19.40
CA GLY A 186 -11.96 -29.17 -18.36
C GLY A 186 -10.60 -29.87 -18.32
N ALA A 187 -9.59 -29.35 -19.02
CA ALA A 187 -8.26 -29.94 -19.13
C ALA A 187 -7.31 -29.53 -17.98
N VAL A 188 -7.64 -28.50 -17.20
CA VAL A 188 -6.83 -28.00 -16.08
C VAL A 188 -7.65 -28.00 -14.79
N PRO A 189 -7.12 -28.54 -13.67
CA PRO A 189 -7.81 -28.52 -12.39
C PRO A 189 -7.99 -27.09 -11.85
N GLY A 190 -9.10 -26.85 -11.15
CA GLY A 190 -9.45 -25.52 -10.64
C GLY A 190 -8.39 -24.89 -9.74
N LEU A 191 -7.67 -25.69 -8.94
CA LEU A 191 -6.58 -25.20 -8.09
C LEU A 191 -5.41 -24.64 -8.91
N GLN A 192 -4.98 -25.36 -9.96
CA GLN A 192 -3.93 -24.88 -10.87
C GLN A 192 -4.34 -23.55 -11.50
N PHE A 193 -5.55 -23.49 -12.05
CA PHE A 193 -6.06 -22.26 -12.65
C PHE A 193 -6.13 -21.10 -11.63
N PHE A 194 -6.57 -21.37 -10.40
CA PHE A 194 -6.62 -20.38 -9.33
C PHE A 194 -5.23 -19.85 -8.94
N ILE A 195 -4.22 -20.72 -8.85
CA ILE A 195 -2.83 -20.32 -8.57
C ILE A 195 -2.29 -19.47 -9.72
N VAL A 196 -2.58 -19.83 -10.97
CA VAL A 196 -2.23 -19.01 -12.14
C VAL A 196 -2.87 -17.63 -12.02
N LEU A 197 -4.17 -17.52 -11.72
CA LEU A 197 -4.82 -16.22 -11.50
C LEU A 197 -4.13 -15.41 -10.39
N MET A 198 -3.84 -16.04 -9.26
CA MET A 198 -3.17 -15.38 -8.14
C MET A 198 -1.76 -14.89 -8.48
N LEU A 199 -1.03 -15.61 -9.32
CA LEU A 199 0.30 -15.24 -9.79
C LEU A 199 0.27 -13.89 -10.55
N TYR A 200 -0.70 -13.67 -11.44
CA TYR A 200 -0.87 -12.38 -12.12
C TYR A 200 -1.45 -11.29 -11.21
N VAL A 201 -2.28 -11.66 -10.23
CA VAL A 201 -2.73 -10.72 -9.19
C VAL A 201 -1.55 -10.19 -8.37
N TRP A 202 -0.64 -11.07 -7.93
CA TRP A 202 0.58 -10.68 -7.22
C TRP A 202 1.48 -9.81 -8.09
N LEU A 203 1.68 -10.17 -9.36
CA LEU A 203 2.45 -9.35 -10.29
C LEU A 203 1.84 -7.93 -10.42
N GLY A 204 0.53 -7.84 -10.65
CA GLY A 204 -0.17 -6.57 -10.82
C GLY A 204 -0.12 -5.69 -9.57
N ILE A 205 -0.42 -6.26 -8.40
CA ILE A 205 -0.35 -5.55 -7.12
C ILE A 205 1.10 -5.13 -6.81
N GLY A 206 2.06 -6.04 -7.00
CA GLY A 206 3.47 -5.81 -6.70
C GLY A 206 4.08 -4.68 -7.53
N LEU A 207 3.84 -4.68 -8.85
CA LEU A 207 4.27 -3.62 -9.76
C LEU A 207 3.59 -2.28 -9.45
N THR A 208 2.29 -2.31 -9.18
CA THR A 208 1.54 -1.09 -8.82
C THR A 208 2.07 -0.47 -7.52
N CYS A 209 2.33 -1.29 -6.50
CA CYS A 209 2.90 -0.82 -5.24
C CYS A 209 4.33 -0.31 -5.40
N ALA A 210 5.16 -0.98 -6.20
CA ALA A 210 6.52 -0.52 -6.51
C ALA A 210 6.50 0.84 -7.22
N GLY A 211 5.63 0.99 -8.23
CA GLY A 211 5.43 2.24 -8.97
C GLY A 211 4.99 3.39 -8.05
N PHE A 212 3.97 3.17 -7.21
CA PHE A 212 3.54 4.17 -6.24
C PHE A 212 4.62 4.50 -5.22
N CYS A 213 5.35 3.50 -4.70
CA CYS A 213 6.46 3.72 -3.78
C CYS A 213 7.53 4.63 -4.41
N CYS A 214 7.99 4.29 -5.60
CA CYS A 214 8.99 5.07 -6.34
C CYS A 214 8.51 6.51 -6.56
N GLN A 215 7.28 6.67 -7.06
CA GLN A 215 6.67 7.97 -7.28
C GLN A 215 6.62 8.81 -5.99
N GLN A 216 6.17 8.23 -4.87
CA GLN A 216 6.06 8.94 -3.60
C GLN A 216 7.41 9.30 -3.01
N ILE A 217 8.40 8.41 -3.08
CA ILE A 217 9.77 8.72 -2.63
C ILE A 217 10.34 9.90 -3.43
N LEU A 218 10.16 9.93 -4.75
CA LEU A 218 10.62 11.03 -5.59
C LEU A 218 9.91 12.35 -5.26
N LEU A 219 8.59 12.31 -5.01
CA LEU A 219 7.80 13.48 -4.61
C LEU A 219 8.23 14.01 -3.24
N VAL A 220 8.38 13.13 -2.25
CA VAL A 220 8.88 13.48 -0.92
C VAL A 220 10.29 14.04 -1.00
N ALA A 221 11.19 13.44 -1.78
CA ALA A 221 12.55 13.95 -1.95
C ALA A 221 12.55 15.39 -2.51
N ARG A 222 11.59 15.73 -3.38
CA ARG A 222 11.38 17.09 -3.91
C ARG A 222 10.63 18.03 -2.96
N GLY A 223 10.17 17.55 -1.79
CA GLY A 223 9.35 18.34 -0.87
C GLY A 223 7.98 18.71 -1.46
N GLN A 224 7.47 17.91 -2.40
CA GLN A 224 6.25 18.18 -3.16
C GLN A 224 5.22 17.06 -2.91
N THR A 225 3.94 17.42 -2.86
CA THR A 225 2.83 16.44 -2.81
C THR A 225 2.29 16.14 -4.20
N TRP A 226 1.68 14.97 -4.38
CA TRP A 226 0.95 14.62 -5.60
C TRP A 226 -0.16 15.61 -5.95
N CYS A 227 -0.85 16.15 -4.95
CA CYS A 227 -1.89 17.15 -5.17
C CYS A 227 -1.32 18.43 -5.80
N GLN A 228 -0.15 18.88 -5.35
CA GLN A 228 0.55 20.04 -5.93
C GLN A 228 1.05 19.74 -7.34
N LEU A 229 1.67 18.57 -7.57
CA LEU A 229 2.14 18.18 -8.89
C LEU A 229 1.00 18.17 -9.92
N ARG A 230 -0.14 17.56 -9.59
CA ARG A 230 -1.30 17.52 -10.50
C ARG A 230 -1.92 18.89 -10.80
N LYS A 231 -1.70 19.88 -9.95
CA LYS A 231 -2.14 21.27 -10.18
C LYS A 231 -1.10 22.10 -10.93
N GLY A 232 0.02 21.52 -11.35
CA GLY A 232 1.13 22.24 -11.98
C GLY A 232 1.89 23.15 -11.01
N GLN A 233 1.69 22.99 -9.70
CA GLN A 233 2.38 23.79 -8.69
C GLN A 233 3.76 23.18 -8.43
N VAL A 234 4.79 23.73 -9.05
CA VAL A 234 6.18 23.34 -8.79
C VAL A 234 6.66 24.08 -7.54
N VAL A 235 6.97 23.32 -6.48
CA VAL A 235 7.49 23.88 -5.23
C VAL A 235 8.99 24.07 -5.39
N GLN A 236 9.44 25.33 -5.40
CA GLN A 236 10.86 25.67 -5.30
C GLN A 236 11.27 25.57 -3.83
N THR A 237 11.62 24.35 -3.38
CA THR A 237 12.16 24.14 -2.05
C THR A 237 13.67 24.43 -2.04
N ARG A 238 14.12 25.21 -1.06
CA ARG A 238 15.56 25.39 -0.78
C ARG A 238 16.13 24.24 0.07
N SER A 239 15.27 23.38 0.62
CA SER A 239 15.69 22.29 1.50
C SER A 239 16.29 21.13 0.71
N PRO A 240 17.43 20.57 1.15
CA PRO A 240 18.02 19.40 0.51
C PRO A 240 17.09 18.18 0.64
N TRP A 241 17.11 17.29 -0.35
CA TRP A 241 16.25 16.11 -0.42
C TRP A 241 16.32 15.21 0.83
N ARG A 242 17.48 15.14 1.48
CA ARG A 242 17.69 14.39 2.72
C ARG A 242 16.84 14.94 3.87
N SER A 243 16.69 16.26 3.96
CA SER A 243 15.83 16.91 4.95
C SER A 243 14.39 16.51 4.75
N ASN A 244 13.90 16.55 3.50
CA ASN A 244 12.51 16.23 3.19
C ASN A 244 12.18 14.75 3.50
N LEU A 245 13.12 13.83 3.24
CA LEU A 245 12.97 12.43 3.65
C LEU A 245 13.00 12.28 5.17
N SER A 246 13.90 12.99 5.87
CA SER A 246 13.96 12.94 7.34
C SER A 246 12.67 13.46 7.99
N ASP A 247 12.02 14.46 7.38
CA ASP A 247 10.74 15.00 7.85
C ASP A 247 9.62 13.94 7.78
N VAL A 248 9.63 13.07 6.77
CA VAL A 248 8.62 12.01 6.61
C VAL A 248 8.97 10.78 7.45
N PHE A 249 10.22 10.32 7.39
CA PHE A 249 10.62 9.06 8.01
C PHE A 249 11.01 9.18 9.49
N GLY A 250 11.27 10.40 9.96
CA GLY A 250 11.69 10.69 11.32
C GLY A 250 13.17 10.38 11.57
N ARG A 251 13.63 10.69 12.78
CA ARG A 251 15.03 10.45 13.20
C ARG A 251 15.33 8.97 13.43
N GLN A 252 14.34 8.17 13.83
CA GLN A 252 14.46 6.73 14.07
C GLN A 252 14.02 5.89 12.86
N TRP A 253 14.34 6.35 11.65
CA TRP A 253 13.84 5.75 10.41
C TRP A 253 14.22 4.26 10.27
N VAL A 254 15.38 3.83 10.78
CA VAL A 254 15.84 2.42 10.76
C VAL A 254 14.83 1.50 11.47
N LEU A 255 14.41 1.84 12.69
CA LEU A 255 13.39 1.07 13.41
C LEU A 255 12.10 0.99 12.60
N GLY A 256 11.76 2.10 11.95
CA GLY A 256 10.59 2.20 11.12
C GLY A 256 10.65 1.51 9.77
N LEU A 257 11.83 1.04 9.35
CA LEU A 257 11.97 0.15 8.21
C LEU A 257 11.53 -1.26 8.59
N PHE A 258 11.89 -1.76 9.77
CA PHE A 258 11.67 -3.15 10.15
C PHE A 258 10.37 -3.40 10.93
N LEU A 259 9.83 -2.35 11.56
CA LEU A 259 8.62 -2.45 12.38
C LEU A 259 7.61 -1.34 12.06
N PRO A 260 6.31 -1.66 12.09
CA PRO A 260 5.23 -0.70 11.89
C PRO A 260 4.97 0.14 13.17
N VAL A 261 5.99 0.81 13.66
CA VAL A 261 5.95 1.64 14.88
C VAL A 261 6.08 3.13 14.55
N GLN A 262 5.72 4.00 15.48
CA GLN A 262 5.95 5.44 15.33
C GLN A 262 7.45 5.76 15.39
N THR A 263 7.95 6.55 14.44
CA THR A 263 9.36 6.98 14.38
C THR A 263 9.57 8.48 14.52
N VAL A 264 8.47 9.24 14.52
CA VAL A 264 8.48 10.68 14.79
C VAL A 264 8.17 10.84 16.27
N GLY A 265 9.17 11.25 17.06
CA GLY A 265 8.98 11.50 18.49
C GLY A 265 7.96 12.62 18.72
N ARG A 266 7.16 12.49 19.78
CA ARG A 266 6.11 13.42 20.28
C ARG A 266 6.48 14.93 20.35
N LEU A 267 7.72 15.31 20.09
CA LEU A 267 8.25 16.66 20.33
C LEU A 267 7.76 17.74 19.35
N GLN A 268 7.22 17.37 18.17
CA GLN A 268 6.69 18.38 17.24
C GLN A 268 5.25 18.83 17.56
N ASP A 269 4.46 18.01 18.25
CA ASP A 269 3.10 18.39 18.64
C ASP A 269 3.11 19.44 19.78
N HIS A 270 4.13 19.45 20.65
CA HIS A 270 4.27 20.47 21.71
C HIS A 270 4.98 21.76 21.27
N ALA A 271 5.75 21.73 20.17
CA ALA A 271 6.46 22.92 19.68
C ALA A 271 5.58 23.79 18.75
N ALA A 272 4.58 23.19 18.10
CA ALA A 272 3.55 23.95 17.38
C ALA A 272 2.59 24.66 18.35
N ASP A 273 2.24 23.99 19.46
CA ASP A 273 1.32 24.53 20.48
C ASP A 273 1.92 25.71 21.28
N LYS A 274 3.25 25.84 21.29
CA LYS A 274 3.97 26.95 21.95
C LYS A 274 4.29 28.15 21.04
N LYS A 275 4.01 28.06 19.74
CA LYS A 275 4.23 29.17 18.80
C LYS A 275 2.96 29.97 18.50
N ASP A 276 1.79 29.42 18.86
CA ASP A 276 0.48 30.04 18.67
C ASP A 276 -0.17 30.46 20.02
N SER A 277 0.62 30.53 21.10
CA SER A 277 0.25 31.07 22.42
C SER A 277 1.11 32.28 22.76
#